data_AF-A0A1E4IR90-F1
#
_entry.id   AF-A0A1E4IR90-F1
#
_cell.length_a   1.000
_cell.length_b   1.000
_cell.length_c   1.000
_cell.angle_alpha   90.00
_cell.angle_beta   90.00
_cell.angle_gamma   90.00
#
_symmetry.space_group_name_H-M   'P 1'
#
loop_
_entity.id
_entity.type
_entity.pdbx_description
1 polymer ?
#
loop_
_entity_poly.entity_id
_entity_poly.type
_entity_poly.pdbx_seq_one_letter_code
_entity_poly.pdbx_strand_id
1 'polypeptide(L)'
;MALAGQRDFDGAIELCLSTIKAPDTSFVASLFLGYAYFQSGRPSEAQRHLIPAVALNAGDFYANLLLAHVEKALGAPREALARYMTCCTLDAASVVEPFEAAMDIALPMREAEEGEALSTLFDKLHAADKLPDPLVLKFLFFWRRDADLVGLLVRAEEAGKPKASFRHVRTVQDWALAHGENYVSLGEPVSIRLVTPTETYRDAPKEKHVLGSAPYIAEVRNASIVGNSSLIYAGDADVLSDVLAHPLYGEQVSLAYDKTVIAQRSDALLLAQQGASERLDEGIMLSGLASNAYGHWFAEFLPKLRYFERNPRFEQLPIIVDAGMPQSHFDFLAALVGNPLHRIESGQVLEVGCLHVAPTTTFFPVELFRDHGVPPEHQASWSAESMQYIKDRIAKGRKLPGQRSRRLFLSRKNSSWRLLRNESELIEDLQSMGFETVFMEELDFEHQVRTFGEAEFVVAPNGSALNSLIFAAPEVKALILGQQNSFNWGGWLGPMLDLGFNPEFLEGEAVESTDFKHSDYVVSVAKVHAKVHEMLHS
;
A
#
# COMPACT_ATOMS: atom_id res chain seq x y z
N MET A 1 -10.85 -41.23 11.75
CA MET A 1 -11.61 -40.01 12.12
C MET A 1 -11.24 -39.47 13.50
N ALA A 2 -11.31 -40.25 14.60
CA ALA A 2 -10.95 -39.75 15.93
C ALA A 2 -9.51 -39.19 16.04
N LEU A 3 -8.51 -39.91 15.49
CA LEU A 3 -7.11 -39.46 15.43
C LEU A 3 -6.96 -38.15 14.62
N ALA A 4 -7.57 -38.09 13.43
CA ALA A 4 -7.59 -36.88 12.61
C ALA A 4 -8.25 -35.67 13.32
N GLY A 5 -9.28 -35.90 14.16
CA GLY A 5 -9.89 -34.87 15.01
C GLY A 5 -8.94 -34.32 16.08
N GLN A 6 -7.91 -35.08 16.46
CA GLN A 6 -6.82 -34.64 17.34
C GLN A 6 -5.62 -34.08 16.56
N ARG A 7 -5.77 -33.89 15.23
CA ARG A 7 -4.71 -33.49 14.28
C ARG A 7 -3.56 -34.49 14.13
N ASP A 8 -3.76 -35.74 14.58
CA ASP A 8 -2.86 -36.85 14.29
C ASP A 8 -3.25 -37.50 12.95
N PHE A 9 -2.81 -36.89 11.86
CA PHE A 9 -3.12 -37.35 10.50
C PHE A 9 -2.28 -38.56 10.10
N ASP A 10 -1.02 -38.63 10.51
CA ASP A 10 -0.14 -39.76 10.18
C ASP A 10 -0.63 -41.07 10.83
N GLY A 11 -0.96 -41.04 12.12
CA GLY A 11 -1.55 -42.20 12.80
C GLY A 11 -2.90 -42.61 12.20
N ALA A 12 -3.70 -41.63 11.75
CA ALA A 12 -4.98 -41.92 11.11
C ALA A 12 -4.84 -42.56 9.71
N ILE A 13 -3.82 -42.16 8.95
CA ILE A 13 -3.48 -42.74 7.65
C ILE A 13 -2.96 -44.17 7.83
N GLU A 14 -2.02 -44.39 8.74
CA GLU A 14 -1.45 -45.71 9.03
C GLU A 14 -2.55 -46.71 9.46
N LEU A 15 -3.44 -46.27 10.35
CA LEU A 15 -4.57 -47.09 10.77
C LEU A 15 -5.51 -47.43 9.61
N CYS A 16 -5.80 -46.47 8.73
CA CYS A 16 -6.66 -46.70 7.57
C CYS A 16 -6.04 -47.73 6.62
N LEU A 17 -4.76 -47.56 6.27
CA LEU A 17 -4.03 -48.43 5.34
C LEU A 17 -3.79 -49.85 5.89
N SER A 18 -3.57 -49.98 7.21
CA SER A 18 -3.43 -51.30 7.85
C SER A 18 -4.75 -52.05 7.98
N THR A 19 -5.87 -51.33 8.08
CA THR A 19 -7.21 -51.91 8.25
C THR A 19 -7.88 -52.24 6.92
N ILE A 20 -7.68 -51.41 5.89
CA ILE A 20 -8.39 -51.49 4.61
C ILE A 20 -7.40 -51.88 3.51
N LYS A 21 -7.47 -53.12 3.03
CA LYS A 21 -6.51 -53.67 2.05
C LYS A 21 -6.51 -52.98 0.68
N ALA A 22 -7.65 -52.45 0.24
CA ALA A 22 -7.81 -51.80 -1.07
C ALA A 22 -8.63 -50.50 -0.90
N PRO A 23 -8.04 -49.46 -0.28
CA PRO A 23 -8.78 -48.27 0.12
C PRO A 23 -9.38 -47.51 -1.07
N ASP A 24 -8.74 -47.56 -2.25
CA ASP A 24 -9.22 -46.90 -3.48
C ASP A 24 -10.48 -47.51 -4.09
N THR A 25 -10.92 -48.66 -3.58
CA THR A 25 -12.19 -49.29 -3.99
C THR A 25 -13.35 -48.92 -3.06
N SER A 26 -13.06 -48.21 -1.96
CA SER A 26 -14.05 -47.77 -0.98
C SER A 26 -14.12 -46.25 -0.97
N PHE A 27 -15.26 -45.69 -1.37
CA PHE A 27 -15.47 -44.25 -1.44
C PHE A 27 -15.07 -43.54 -0.14
N VAL A 28 -15.52 -44.06 1.01
CA VAL A 28 -15.26 -43.46 2.32
C VAL A 28 -13.77 -43.52 2.69
N ALA A 29 -13.11 -44.65 2.44
CA ALA A 29 -11.69 -44.80 2.78
C ALA A 29 -10.82 -43.93 1.88
N SER A 30 -11.12 -43.92 0.59
CA SER A 30 -10.43 -43.16 -0.44
C SER A 30 -10.57 -41.65 -0.20
N LEU A 31 -11.79 -41.17 0.07
CA LEU A 31 -12.05 -39.77 0.44
C LEU A 31 -11.33 -39.36 1.73
N PHE A 32 -11.38 -40.22 2.76
CA PHE A 32 -10.70 -39.96 4.03
C PHE A 32 -9.18 -39.85 3.87
N LEU A 33 -8.56 -40.78 3.15
CA LEU A 33 -7.12 -40.74 2.88
C LEU A 33 -6.75 -39.49 2.09
N GLY A 34 -7.52 -39.16 1.05
CA GLY A 34 -7.37 -37.92 0.30
C GLY A 34 -7.32 -36.68 1.21
N TYR A 35 -8.30 -36.57 2.11
CA TYR A 35 -8.36 -35.48 3.08
C TYR A 35 -7.16 -35.47 4.02
N ALA A 36 -6.83 -36.61 4.63
CA ALA A 36 -5.76 -36.70 5.61
C ALA A 36 -4.39 -36.38 4.99
N TYR A 37 -4.09 -36.90 3.80
CA TYR A 37 -2.85 -36.59 3.07
C TYR A 37 -2.75 -35.10 2.75
N PHE A 38 -3.84 -34.47 2.30
CA PHE A 38 -3.84 -33.04 1.98
C PHE A 38 -3.59 -32.18 3.23
N GLN A 39 -4.23 -32.50 4.36
CA GLN A 39 -4.02 -31.80 5.63
C GLN A 39 -2.59 -31.98 6.19
N SER A 40 -1.89 -33.04 5.79
CA SER A 40 -0.47 -33.25 6.12
C SER A 40 0.50 -32.64 5.09
N GLY A 41 0.03 -31.83 4.14
CA GLY A 41 0.89 -31.21 3.12
C GLY A 41 1.41 -32.19 2.05
N ARG A 42 0.70 -33.29 1.79
CA ARG A 42 1.04 -34.32 0.79
C ARG A 42 0.01 -34.35 -0.36
N PRO A 43 -0.02 -33.33 -1.25
CA PRO A 43 -1.05 -33.19 -2.26
C PRO A 43 -1.00 -34.29 -3.34
N SER A 44 0.19 -34.81 -3.68
CA SER A 44 0.34 -35.88 -4.67
C SER A 44 -0.30 -37.19 -4.20
N GLU A 45 -0.09 -37.54 -2.93
CA GLU A 45 -0.71 -38.71 -2.30
C GLU A 45 -2.21 -38.50 -2.10
N ALA A 46 -2.63 -37.28 -1.76
CA ALA A 46 -4.05 -36.94 -1.70
C ALA A 46 -4.75 -37.16 -3.05
N GLN A 47 -4.14 -36.69 -4.15
CA GLN A 47 -4.68 -36.83 -5.51
C GLN A 47 -4.89 -38.31 -5.89
N ARG A 48 -3.92 -39.18 -5.57
CA ARG A 48 -3.99 -40.62 -5.87
C ARG A 48 -5.22 -41.30 -5.28
N HIS A 49 -5.66 -40.85 -4.11
CA HIS A 49 -6.86 -41.36 -3.45
C HIS A 49 -8.12 -40.60 -3.88
N LEU A 50 -8.04 -39.30 -4.16
CA LEU A 50 -9.23 -38.52 -4.53
C LEU A 50 -9.76 -38.82 -5.93
N ILE A 51 -8.89 -39.17 -6.89
CA ILE A 51 -9.32 -39.59 -8.23
C ILE A 51 -10.25 -40.83 -8.17
N PRO A 52 -9.87 -41.94 -7.51
CA PRO A 52 -10.78 -43.06 -7.27
C PRO A 52 -12.03 -42.68 -6.49
N ALA A 53 -11.93 -41.83 -5.45
CA ALA A 53 -13.11 -41.41 -4.68
C ALA A 53 -14.16 -40.70 -5.57
N VAL A 54 -13.72 -39.77 -6.42
CA VAL A 54 -14.60 -39.10 -7.40
C VAL A 54 -15.12 -40.08 -8.46
N ALA A 55 -14.32 -41.04 -8.90
CA ALA A 55 -14.78 -42.07 -9.84
C ALA A 55 -15.85 -42.99 -9.24
N LEU A 56 -15.76 -43.29 -7.94
CA LEU A 56 -16.73 -44.10 -7.21
C LEU A 56 -18.04 -43.36 -6.94
N ASN A 57 -17.98 -42.03 -6.74
CA ASN A 57 -19.16 -41.19 -6.57
C ASN A 57 -18.94 -39.79 -7.16
N ALA A 58 -19.21 -39.66 -8.47
CA ALA A 58 -19.00 -38.41 -9.18
C ALA A 58 -19.91 -37.26 -8.72
N GLY A 59 -21.03 -37.59 -8.07
CA GLY A 59 -21.99 -36.62 -7.54
C GLY A 59 -21.65 -36.09 -6.15
N ASP A 60 -20.58 -36.58 -5.52
CA ASP A 60 -20.20 -36.11 -4.19
C ASP A 60 -19.51 -34.75 -4.23
N PHE A 61 -20.13 -33.76 -3.57
CA PHE A 61 -19.61 -32.39 -3.53
C PHE A 61 -18.23 -32.29 -2.86
N TYR A 62 -18.04 -32.97 -1.73
CA TYR A 62 -16.81 -32.86 -0.95
C TYR A 62 -15.63 -33.54 -1.64
N ALA A 63 -15.85 -34.68 -2.28
CA ALA A 63 -14.82 -35.37 -3.06
C ALA A 63 -14.34 -34.48 -4.22
N ASN A 64 -15.26 -33.86 -4.96
CA ASN A 64 -14.91 -32.94 -6.05
C ASN A 64 -14.21 -31.68 -5.54
N LEU A 65 -14.70 -31.06 -4.46
CA LEU A 65 -14.13 -29.83 -3.90
C LEU A 65 -12.70 -30.07 -3.38
N LEU A 66 -12.50 -31.16 -2.66
CA LEU A 66 -11.19 -31.52 -2.13
C LEU A 66 -10.20 -31.87 -3.25
N LEU A 67 -10.65 -32.58 -4.29
CA LEU A 67 -9.83 -32.82 -5.48
C LEU A 67 -9.47 -31.50 -6.17
N ALA A 68 -10.40 -30.56 -6.32
CA ALA A 68 -10.13 -29.24 -6.91
C ALA A 68 -9.03 -28.47 -6.15
N HIS A 69 -9.10 -28.47 -4.81
CA HIS A 69 -8.06 -27.85 -3.96
C HIS A 69 -6.70 -28.54 -4.13
N VAL A 70 -6.69 -29.87 -4.26
CA VAL A 70 -5.46 -30.65 -4.50
C VAL A 70 -4.87 -30.35 -5.88
N GLU A 71 -5.68 -30.32 -6.95
CA GLU A 71 -5.22 -29.96 -8.30
C GLU A 71 -4.63 -28.55 -8.32
N LYS A 72 -5.28 -27.59 -7.65
CA LYS A 72 -4.76 -26.22 -7.49
C LYS A 72 -3.40 -26.22 -6.80
N ALA A 73 -3.24 -26.98 -5.71
CA ALA A 73 -1.99 -27.08 -4.97
C ALA A 73 -0.86 -27.75 -5.77
N LEU A 74 -1.20 -28.65 -6.71
CA LEU A 74 -0.26 -29.31 -7.62
C LEU A 74 0.12 -28.45 -8.84
N GLY A 75 -0.44 -27.24 -8.98
CA GLY A 75 -0.19 -26.39 -10.12
C GLY A 75 -0.92 -26.82 -11.39
N ALA A 76 -2.07 -27.48 -11.25
CA ALA A 76 -2.95 -27.94 -12.33
C ALA A 76 -4.23 -27.07 -12.39
N PRO A 77 -4.14 -25.81 -12.86
CA PRO A 77 -5.24 -24.85 -12.76
C PRO A 77 -6.45 -25.22 -13.63
N ARG A 78 -6.26 -25.84 -14.80
CA ARG A 78 -7.37 -26.20 -15.70
C ARG A 78 -8.21 -27.34 -15.10
N GLU A 79 -7.53 -28.33 -14.53
CA GLU A 79 -8.13 -29.46 -13.83
C GLU A 79 -8.88 -28.97 -12.58
N ALA A 80 -8.25 -28.10 -11.79
CA ALA A 80 -8.89 -27.48 -10.63
C ALA A 80 -10.15 -26.69 -11.02
N LEU A 81 -10.06 -25.84 -12.06
CA LEU A 81 -11.19 -25.04 -12.56
C LEU A 81 -12.36 -25.93 -12.98
N ALA A 82 -12.12 -26.96 -13.78
CA ALA A 82 -13.15 -27.90 -14.20
C ALA A 82 -13.86 -28.58 -13.02
N ARG A 83 -13.10 -28.92 -11.96
CA ARG A 83 -13.65 -29.51 -10.73
C ARG A 83 -14.46 -28.52 -9.92
N TYR A 84 -13.98 -27.29 -9.72
CA TYR A 84 -14.76 -26.24 -9.04
C TYR A 84 -16.07 -25.93 -9.78
N MET A 85 -16.02 -25.83 -11.11
CA MET A 85 -17.22 -25.66 -11.93
C MET A 85 -18.18 -26.84 -11.78
N THR A 86 -17.66 -28.07 -11.71
CA THR A 86 -18.48 -29.27 -11.42
C THR A 86 -19.17 -29.13 -10.07
N CYS A 87 -18.46 -28.74 -9.00
CA CYS A 87 -19.04 -28.53 -7.67
C CYS A 87 -20.23 -27.55 -7.69
N CYS A 88 -20.15 -26.49 -8.50
CA CYS A 88 -21.21 -25.50 -8.62
C CYS A 88 -22.49 -26.05 -9.28
N THR A 89 -22.40 -27.17 -10.00
CA THR A 89 -23.54 -27.84 -10.64
C THR A 89 -24.18 -28.93 -9.78
N LEU A 90 -23.52 -29.34 -8.69
CA LEU A 90 -24.01 -30.37 -7.79
C LEU A 90 -25.07 -29.81 -6.83
N ASP A 91 -25.84 -30.71 -6.22
CA ASP A 91 -26.79 -30.35 -5.16
C ASP A 91 -26.02 -30.11 -3.85
N ALA A 92 -25.78 -28.84 -3.54
CA ALA A 92 -25.01 -28.40 -2.38
C ALA A 92 -25.69 -27.19 -1.72
N ALA A 93 -25.52 -27.06 -0.41
CA ALA A 93 -26.09 -25.97 0.37
C ALA A 93 -25.54 -24.60 -0.04
N SER A 94 -24.31 -24.55 -0.53
CA SER A 94 -23.67 -23.34 -1.04
C SER A 94 -22.68 -23.67 -2.14
N VAL A 95 -22.65 -22.84 -3.17
CA VAL A 95 -21.69 -22.91 -4.29
C VAL A 95 -20.68 -21.75 -4.26
N VAL A 96 -20.70 -20.93 -3.20
CA VAL A 96 -19.89 -19.71 -3.10
C VAL A 96 -18.40 -20.02 -3.15
N GLU A 97 -17.89 -20.87 -2.26
CA GLU A 97 -16.47 -21.26 -2.21
C GLU A 97 -15.94 -21.80 -3.55
N PRO A 98 -16.58 -22.83 -4.16
CA PRO A 98 -16.08 -23.34 -5.44
C PRO A 98 -16.21 -22.31 -6.56
N PHE A 99 -17.25 -21.47 -6.58
CA PHE A 99 -17.40 -20.46 -7.62
C PHE A 99 -16.37 -19.35 -7.50
N GLU A 100 -16.07 -18.87 -6.30
CA GLU A 100 -14.98 -17.90 -6.04
C GLU A 100 -13.62 -18.47 -6.47
N ALA A 101 -13.32 -19.72 -6.09
CA ALA A 101 -12.09 -20.38 -6.49
C ALA A 101 -11.98 -20.56 -8.01
N ALA A 102 -13.08 -20.89 -8.69
CA ALA A 102 -13.16 -20.95 -10.15
C ALA A 102 -12.91 -19.58 -10.79
N MET A 103 -13.53 -18.53 -10.25
CA MET A 103 -13.37 -17.15 -10.70
C MET A 103 -11.91 -16.71 -10.65
N ASP A 104 -11.23 -16.93 -9.53
CA ASP A 104 -9.81 -16.57 -9.36
C ASP A 104 -8.89 -17.28 -10.37
N ILE A 105 -9.12 -18.56 -10.63
CA ILE A 105 -8.32 -19.35 -11.58
C ILE A 105 -8.61 -18.93 -13.02
N ALA A 106 -9.87 -18.67 -13.35
CA ALA A 106 -10.30 -18.34 -14.70
C ALA A 106 -10.00 -16.87 -15.07
N LEU A 107 -9.82 -15.96 -14.11
CA LEU A 107 -9.66 -14.53 -14.35
C LEU A 107 -8.52 -14.18 -15.34
N PRO A 108 -7.30 -14.76 -15.24
CA PRO A 108 -6.23 -14.53 -16.22
C PRO A 108 -6.53 -15.09 -17.61
N MET A 109 -7.50 -16.01 -17.73
CA MET A 109 -7.93 -16.67 -18.96
C MET A 109 -9.41 -16.42 -19.28
N ARG A 110 -9.97 -15.29 -18.83
CA ARG A 110 -11.41 -14.99 -18.93
C ARG A 110 -11.95 -14.95 -20.37
N GLU A 111 -11.08 -14.70 -21.34
CA GLU A 111 -11.38 -14.64 -22.78
C GLU A 111 -11.12 -15.98 -23.49
N ALA A 112 -10.64 -17.00 -22.78
CA ALA A 112 -10.49 -18.36 -23.30
C ALA A 112 -11.78 -19.17 -23.10
N GLU A 113 -11.83 -20.36 -23.70
CA GLU A 113 -12.96 -21.30 -23.61
C GLU A 113 -13.38 -21.56 -22.16
N GLU A 114 -12.43 -21.70 -21.24
CA GLU A 114 -12.72 -21.89 -19.81
C GLU A 114 -13.40 -20.68 -19.16
N GLY A 115 -12.98 -19.47 -19.53
CA GLY A 115 -13.58 -18.22 -19.06
C GLY A 115 -15.00 -18.02 -19.58
N GLU A 116 -15.25 -18.37 -20.84
CA GLU A 116 -16.59 -18.37 -21.43
C GLU A 116 -17.51 -19.42 -20.78
N ALA A 117 -16.97 -20.61 -20.50
CA ALA A 117 -17.70 -21.67 -19.82
C ALA A 117 -18.08 -21.25 -18.39
N LEU A 118 -17.18 -20.58 -17.66
CA LEU A 118 -17.50 -20.03 -16.34
C LEU A 118 -18.52 -18.88 -16.42
N SER A 119 -18.46 -18.03 -17.45
CA SER A 119 -19.47 -16.99 -17.69
C SER A 119 -20.86 -17.57 -17.96
N THR A 120 -20.94 -18.65 -18.73
CA THR A 120 -22.20 -19.38 -18.95
C THR A 120 -22.73 -20.01 -17.66
N LEU A 121 -21.85 -20.55 -16.83
CA LEU A 121 -22.22 -21.11 -15.53
C LEU A 121 -22.72 -20.02 -14.57
N PHE A 122 -22.06 -18.86 -14.55
CA PHE A 122 -22.49 -17.68 -13.81
C PHE A 122 -23.94 -17.31 -14.13
N ASP A 123 -24.30 -17.18 -15.41
CA ASP A 123 -25.66 -16.79 -15.82
C ASP A 123 -26.71 -17.76 -15.27
N LYS A 124 -26.43 -19.07 -15.31
CA LYS A 124 -27.32 -20.11 -14.77
C LYS A 124 -27.49 -20.00 -13.25
N LEU A 125 -26.39 -19.78 -12.53
CA LEU A 125 -26.39 -19.70 -11.07
C LEU A 125 -27.03 -18.41 -10.58
N HIS A 126 -26.77 -17.28 -11.24
CA HIS A 126 -27.37 -16.00 -10.93
C HIS A 126 -28.88 -16.00 -11.18
N ALA A 127 -29.33 -16.57 -12.30
CA ALA A 127 -30.77 -16.72 -12.59
C ALA A 127 -31.50 -17.62 -11.58
N ALA A 128 -30.77 -18.55 -10.94
CA ALA A 128 -31.29 -19.43 -9.91
C ALA A 128 -31.12 -18.89 -8.47
N ASP A 129 -30.67 -17.63 -8.31
CA ASP A 129 -30.41 -16.98 -7.01
C ASP A 129 -29.44 -17.79 -6.11
N LYS A 130 -28.47 -18.48 -6.72
CA LYS A 130 -27.48 -19.30 -6.02
C LYS A 130 -26.20 -18.56 -5.64
N LEU A 131 -26.03 -17.33 -6.11
CA LEU A 131 -24.84 -16.49 -5.85
C LEU A 131 -25.24 -15.24 -5.06
N PRO A 132 -24.52 -14.90 -3.98
CA PRO A 132 -24.81 -13.70 -3.21
C PRO A 132 -24.42 -12.43 -3.98
N ASP A 133 -25.14 -11.32 -3.76
CA ASP A 133 -24.96 -10.04 -4.44
C ASP A 133 -23.48 -9.57 -4.53
N PRO A 134 -22.64 -9.63 -3.46
CA PRO A 134 -21.24 -9.22 -3.55
C PRO A 134 -20.42 -10.03 -4.58
N LEU A 135 -20.71 -11.32 -4.71
CA LEU A 135 -20.03 -12.20 -5.67
C LEU A 135 -20.52 -11.94 -7.10
N VAL A 136 -21.81 -11.66 -7.26
CA VAL A 136 -22.39 -11.24 -8.54
C VAL A 136 -21.74 -9.96 -9.05
N LEU A 137 -21.63 -8.95 -8.19
CA LEU A 137 -21.00 -7.67 -8.53
C LEU A 137 -19.54 -7.85 -8.95
N LYS A 138 -18.76 -8.61 -8.16
CA LYS A 138 -17.35 -8.91 -8.46
C LYS A 138 -17.20 -9.66 -9.79
N PHE A 139 -18.04 -10.65 -10.04
CA PHE A 139 -17.99 -11.41 -11.30
C PHE A 139 -18.24 -10.51 -12.50
N LEU A 140 -19.35 -9.75 -12.49
CA LEU A 140 -19.68 -8.83 -13.59
C LEU A 140 -18.56 -7.81 -13.82
N PHE A 141 -17.98 -7.28 -12.75
CA PHE A 141 -16.87 -6.33 -12.79
C PHE A 141 -15.62 -6.93 -13.45
N PHE A 142 -15.16 -8.10 -12.99
CA PHE A 142 -13.93 -8.73 -13.49
C PHE A 142 -14.09 -9.34 -14.90
N TRP A 143 -15.29 -9.80 -15.27
CA TRP A 143 -15.61 -10.24 -16.63
C TRP A 143 -15.93 -9.09 -17.59
N ARG A 144 -15.76 -7.83 -17.17
CA ARG A 144 -16.03 -6.63 -17.99
C ARG A 144 -17.46 -6.58 -18.55
N ARG A 145 -18.44 -7.09 -17.81
CA ARG A 145 -19.87 -7.03 -18.13
C ARG A 145 -20.47 -5.72 -17.58
N ASP A 146 -19.88 -4.60 -17.98
CA ASP A 146 -20.10 -3.30 -17.36
C ASP A 146 -21.57 -2.83 -17.48
N ALA A 147 -22.24 -3.13 -18.59
CA ALA A 147 -23.66 -2.81 -18.78
C ALA A 147 -24.58 -3.58 -17.80
N ASP A 148 -24.32 -4.87 -17.59
CA ASP A 148 -25.07 -5.71 -16.66
C ASP A 148 -24.84 -5.25 -15.21
N LEU A 149 -23.58 -4.91 -14.89
CA LEU A 149 -23.19 -4.37 -13.59
C LEU A 149 -23.94 -3.05 -13.29
N VAL A 150 -23.88 -2.08 -14.20
CA VAL A 150 -24.60 -0.81 -14.06
C VAL A 150 -26.10 -1.05 -13.91
N GLY A 151 -26.69 -1.91 -14.74
CA GLY A 151 -28.12 -2.25 -14.66
C GLY A 151 -28.51 -2.92 -13.33
N LEU A 152 -27.62 -3.69 -12.70
CA LEU A 152 -27.85 -4.24 -11.36
C LEU A 152 -27.81 -3.14 -10.28
N LEU A 153 -26.82 -2.24 -10.37
CA LEU A 153 -26.62 -1.16 -9.40
C LEU A 153 -27.79 -0.16 -9.39
N VAL A 154 -28.29 0.24 -10.57
CA VAL A 154 -29.47 1.13 -10.69
C VAL A 154 -30.70 0.51 -10.03
N ARG A 155 -30.98 -0.77 -10.32
CA ARG A 155 -32.11 -1.49 -9.71
C ARG A 155 -31.99 -1.63 -8.19
N ALA A 156 -30.76 -1.84 -7.70
CA ALA A 156 -30.51 -1.90 -6.27
C ALA A 156 -30.77 -0.55 -5.58
N GLU A 157 -30.37 0.55 -6.22
CA GLU A 157 -30.64 1.91 -5.75
C GLU A 157 -32.14 2.23 -5.69
N GLU A 158 -32.90 1.91 -6.75
CA GLU A 158 -34.36 2.09 -6.78
C GLU A 158 -35.07 1.28 -5.69
N ALA A 159 -34.50 0.13 -5.30
CA ALA A 159 -35.01 -0.74 -4.24
C ALA A 159 -34.55 -0.32 -2.82
N GLY A 160 -33.75 0.74 -2.67
CA GLY A 160 -33.22 1.19 -1.39
C GLY A 160 -32.23 0.22 -0.73
N LYS A 161 -31.62 -0.68 -1.51
CA LYS A 161 -30.57 -1.60 -1.03
C LYS A 161 -29.21 -0.86 -0.89
N PRO A 162 -28.26 -1.39 -0.10
CA PRO A 162 -26.94 -0.78 0.05
C PRO A 162 -26.23 -0.58 -1.30
N LYS A 163 -25.67 0.61 -1.52
CA LYS A 163 -25.20 1.12 -2.82
C LYS A 163 -23.71 0.86 -3.07
N ALA A 164 -23.36 -0.21 -3.77
CA ALA A 164 -22.06 -0.23 -4.45
C ALA A 164 -22.09 0.79 -5.62
N SER A 165 -20.93 1.27 -6.05
CA SER A 165 -20.81 2.09 -7.26
C SER A 165 -19.71 1.56 -8.18
N PHE A 166 -19.90 1.73 -9.48
CA PHE A 166 -18.94 1.36 -10.51
C PHE A 166 -18.45 2.63 -11.21
N ARG A 167 -17.14 2.86 -11.17
CA ARG A 167 -16.54 4.12 -11.63
C ARG A 167 -15.27 3.88 -12.43
N HIS A 168 -15.09 4.64 -13.49
CA HIS A 168 -13.88 4.64 -14.30
C HIS A 168 -12.78 5.46 -13.66
N VAL A 169 -11.56 4.95 -13.70
CA VAL A 169 -10.38 5.64 -13.18
C VAL A 169 -9.89 6.64 -14.24
N ARG A 170 -9.66 7.89 -13.86
CA ARG A 170 -9.08 8.92 -14.73
C ARG A 170 -7.97 9.70 -14.03
N THR A 171 -7.07 10.27 -14.83
CA THR A 171 -6.22 11.36 -14.33
C THR A 171 -7.08 12.60 -14.07
N VAL A 172 -6.63 13.47 -13.18
CA VAL A 172 -7.29 14.75 -12.94
C VAL A 172 -7.29 15.61 -14.21
N GLN A 173 -6.19 15.57 -14.96
CA GLN A 173 -6.05 16.32 -16.21
C GLN A 173 -7.05 15.86 -17.28
N ASP A 174 -7.12 14.57 -17.57
CA ASP A 174 -7.98 14.05 -18.63
C ASP A 174 -9.46 14.30 -18.30
N TRP A 175 -9.84 14.12 -17.03
CA TRP A 175 -11.21 14.41 -16.60
C TRP A 175 -11.52 15.90 -16.71
N ALA A 176 -10.65 16.79 -16.23
CA ALA A 176 -10.90 18.23 -16.27
C ALA A 176 -11.02 18.75 -17.70
N LEU A 177 -10.14 18.31 -18.60
CA LEU A 177 -10.19 18.67 -20.03
C LEU A 177 -11.45 18.15 -20.72
N ALA A 178 -11.89 16.92 -20.41
CA ALA A 178 -13.10 16.33 -20.98
C ALA A 178 -14.40 17.03 -20.53
N HIS A 179 -14.39 17.62 -19.33
CA HIS A 179 -15.57 18.26 -18.73
C HIS A 179 -15.53 19.80 -18.77
N GLY A 180 -14.46 20.39 -19.32
CA GLY A 180 -14.29 21.85 -19.38
C GLY A 180 -14.09 22.49 -18.01
N GLU A 181 -13.54 21.75 -17.05
CA GLU A 181 -13.23 22.22 -15.71
C GLU A 181 -11.87 22.93 -15.66
N ASN A 182 -11.65 23.75 -14.63
CA ASN A 182 -10.42 24.53 -14.51
C ASN A 182 -9.23 23.62 -14.19
N TYR A 183 -8.25 23.58 -15.11
CA TYR A 183 -6.96 22.92 -14.93
C TYR A 183 -5.84 23.87 -15.33
N VAL A 184 -4.93 24.17 -14.41
CA VAL A 184 -3.81 25.09 -14.63
C VAL A 184 -2.51 24.34 -14.44
N SER A 185 -1.78 24.11 -15.54
CA SER A 185 -0.38 23.65 -15.47
C SER A 185 0.50 24.74 -14.87
N LEU A 186 1.40 24.34 -13.98
CA LEU A 186 2.27 25.22 -13.22
C LEU A 186 3.74 25.18 -13.69
N GLY A 187 4.02 24.45 -14.77
CA GLY A 187 5.36 24.28 -15.35
C GLY A 187 5.65 22.83 -15.74
N GLU A 188 6.91 22.58 -16.08
CA GLU A 188 7.41 21.25 -16.43
C GLU A 188 7.68 20.40 -15.17
N PRO A 189 7.61 19.06 -15.28
CA PRO A 189 8.05 18.17 -14.22
C PRO A 189 9.52 18.42 -13.83
N VAL A 190 9.79 18.39 -12.52
CA VAL A 190 11.15 18.54 -12.01
C VAL A 190 11.97 17.27 -12.24
N SER A 191 13.25 17.42 -12.56
CA SER A 191 14.19 16.29 -12.56
C SER A 191 14.62 16.02 -11.12
N ILE A 192 14.38 14.80 -10.65
CA ILE A 192 14.74 14.35 -9.31
C ILE A 192 15.97 13.48 -9.46
N ARG A 193 17.04 13.86 -8.77
CA ARG A 193 18.25 13.06 -8.65
C ARG A 193 17.99 11.91 -7.68
N LEU A 194 18.40 10.71 -8.05
CA LEU A 194 18.42 9.54 -7.17
C LEU A 194 19.84 9.05 -7.06
N VAL A 195 20.25 8.70 -5.85
CA VAL A 195 21.57 8.14 -5.59
C VAL A 195 21.41 6.87 -4.76
N THR A 196 21.91 5.73 -5.21
CA THR A 196 21.81 4.49 -4.44
C THR A 196 22.56 4.66 -3.10
N PRO A 197 21.89 4.46 -1.96
CA PRO A 197 22.48 4.68 -0.63
C PRO A 197 23.30 3.46 -0.19
N THR A 198 24.54 3.36 -0.66
CA THR A 198 25.51 2.33 -0.25
C THR A 198 26.61 2.94 0.63
N GLU A 199 27.36 2.14 1.39
CA GLU A 199 28.49 2.68 2.20
C GLU A 199 29.51 3.46 1.35
N THR A 200 29.68 3.05 0.09
CA THR A 200 30.67 3.59 -0.86
C THR A 200 30.10 4.59 -1.85
N TYR A 201 28.87 5.06 -1.67
CA TYR A 201 28.20 5.89 -2.70
C TYR A 201 28.99 7.17 -3.01
N ARG A 202 29.81 7.67 -2.08
CA ARG A 202 30.65 8.86 -2.30
C ARG A 202 31.80 8.60 -3.26
N ASP A 203 32.40 7.42 -3.16
CA ASP A 203 33.55 7.02 -4.00
C ASP A 203 33.08 6.52 -5.37
N ALA A 204 31.92 5.88 -5.42
CA ALA A 204 31.34 5.29 -6.62
C ALA A 204 29.83 5.52 -6.69
N PRO A 205 29.37 6.77 -6.94
CA PRO A 205 27.95 7.10 -6.96
C PRO A 205 27.23 6.35 -8.09
N LYS A 206 26.17 5.65 -7.72
CA LYS A 206 25.19 5.08 -8.67
C LYS A 206 23.98 6.00 -8.69
N GLU A 207 23.93 6.88 -9.69
CA GLU A 207 22.87 7.88 -9.80
C GLU A 207 22.01 7.72 -11.05
N LYS A 208 20.75 8.12 -10.91
CA LYS A 208 19.76 8.21 -11.98
C LYS A 208 18.97 9.50 -11.82
N HIS A 209 18.38 9.97 -12.90
CA HIS A 209 17.41 11.06 -12.87
C HIS A 209 16.06 10.54 -13.31
N VAL A 210 15.02 10.85 -12.54
CA VAL A 210 13.63 10.59 -12.91
C VAL A 210 12.85 11.89 -12.92
N LEU A 211 11.78 11.95 -13.70
CA LEU A 211 10.88 13.08 -13.68
C LEU A 211 9.88 12.92 -12.52
N GLY A 212 9.63 14.00 -11.80
CA GLY A 212 8.49 14.11 -10.90
C GLY A 212 7.17 14.16 -11.66
N SER A 213 6.07 14.36 -10.94
CA SER A 213 4.77 14.63 -11.55
C SER A 213 4.74 16.04 -12.14
N ALA A 214 4.02 16.21 -13.26
CA ALA A 214 3.78 17.52 -13.83
C ALA A 214 2.98 18.39 -12.83
N PRO A 215 3.49 19.56 -12.41
CA PRO A 215 2.82 20.38 -11.41
C PRO A 215 1.55 21.05 -11.98
N TYR A 216 0.45 20.99 -11.24
CA TYR A 216 -0.81 21.62 -11.62
C TYR A 216 -1.65 22.04 -10.41
N ILE A 217 -2.68 22.86 -10.66
CA ILE A 217 -3.85 23.04 -9.79
C ILE A 217 -5.10 22.79 -10.63
N ALA A 218 -6.05 22.01 -10.10
CA ALA A 218 -7.33 21.74 -10.73
C ALA A 218 -8.49 22.01 -9.77
N GLU A 219 -9.63 22.41 -10.32
CA GLU A 219 -10.91 22.50 -9.61
C GLU A 219 -11.81 21.34 -10.06
N VAL A 220 -12.31 20.57 -9.11
CA VAL A 220 -13.27 19.49 -9.34
C VAL A 220 -14.59 19.89 -8.70
N ARG A 221 -15.59 20.24 -9.52
CA ARG A 221 -16.90 20.68 -9.03
C ARG A 221 -17.76 19.50 -8.62
N ASN A 222 -18.54 19.70 -7.57
CA ASN A 222 -19.47 18.71 -7.00
C ASN A 222 -18.78 17.36 -6.75
N ALA A 223 -17.58 17.41 -6.18
CA ALA A 223 -16.80 16.22 -5.86
C ALA A 223 -17.28 15.60 -4.54
N SER A 224 -16.98 14.32 -4.35
CA SER A 224 -17.01 13.71 -3.02
C SER A 224 -15.67 13.07 -2.70
N ILE A 225 -15.28 13.11 -1.43
CA ILE A 225 -14.09 12.43 -0.92
C ILE A 225 -14.43 11.69 0.37
N VAL A 226 -13.55 10.78 0.78
CA VAL A 226 -13.74 9.92 1.95
C VAL A 226 -12.55 10.07 2.89
N GLY A 227 -12.83 10.14 4.19
CA GLY A 227 -11.75 10.07 5.17
C GLY A 227 -10.94 8.78 5.02
N ASN A 228 -9.61 8.92 4.98
CA ASN A 228 -8.62 7.89 4.71
C ASN A 228 -8.68 7.24 3.32
N SER A 229 -9.22 7.92 2.30
CA SER A 229 -9.09 7.52 0.90
C SER A 229 -8.42 8.63 0.10
N SER A 230 -7.55 8.26 -0.84
CA SER A 230 -6.95 9.21 -1.80
C SER A 230 -7.79 9.37 -3.08
N LEU A 231 -8.97 8.74 -3.15
CA LEU A 231 -9.86 8.77 -4.30
C LEU A 231 -10.73 10.03 -4.31
N ILE A 232 -10.88 10.65 -5.48
CA ILE A 232 -11.79 11.78 -5.69
C ILE A 232 -12.96 11.29 -6.55
N TYR A 233 -14.16 11.29 -6.00
CA TYR A 233 -15.37 10.87 -6.69
C TYR A 233 -15.89 12.07 -7.48
N ALA A 234 -15.92 11.95 -8.81
CA ALA A 234 -16.32 13.03 -9.71
C ALA A 234 -17.59 12.63 -10.47
N GLY A 235 -18.72 13.25 -10.12
CA GLY A 235 -20.05 12.86 -10.63
C GLY A 235 -20.41 11.43 -10.23
N ASP A 236 -21.06 10.68 -11.13
CA ASP A 236 -21.46 9.28 -10.89
C ASP A 236 -20.57 8.26 -11.60
N ALA A 237 -19.84 8.69 -12.64
CA ALA A 237 -19.15 7.79 -13.56
C ALA A 237 -17.65 7.66 -13.30
N ASP A 238 -17.02 8.66 -12.68
CA ASP A 238 -15.56 8.74 -12.61
C ASP A 238 -15.04 8.78 -11.17
N VAL A 239 -13.81 8.29 -11.02
CA VAL A 239 -12.95 8.48 -9.86
C VAL A 239 -11.58 8.98 -10.34
N LEU A 240 -11.08 10.05 -9.74
CA LEU A 240 -9.84 10.69 -10.14
C LEU A 240 -8.69 10.24 -9.24
N SER A 241 -7.60 9.80 -9.87
CA SER A 241 -6.34 9.47 -9.21
C SER A 241 -5.22 9.38 -10.23
N ASP A 242 -4.29 10.34 -10.20
CA ASP A 242 -3.13 10.33 -11.11
C ASP A 242 -2.19 9.14 -10.86
N VAL A 243 -2.18 8.61 -9.63
CA VAL A 243 -1.37 7.43 -9.27
C VAL A 243 -1.98 6.17 -9.88
N LEU A 244 -3.30 5.99 -9.80
CA LEU A 244 -3.97 4.82 -10.39
C LEU A 244 -4.03 4.90 -11.91
N ALA A 245 -4.22 6.10 -12.47
CA ALA A 245 -4.23 6.33 -13.90
C ALA A 245 -2.83 6.53 -14.49
N HIS A 246 -1.76 6.27 -13.72
CA HIS A 246 -0.40 6.46 -14.21
C HIS A 246 -0.13 5.58 -15.43
N PRO A 247 0.30 6.14 -16.58
CA PRO A 247 0.29 5.43 -17.86
C PRO A 247 1.22 4.21 -17.92
N LEU A 248 2.27 4.17 -17.10
CA LEU A 248 3.24 3.07 -17.08
C LEU A 248 3.04 2.09 -15.92
N TYR A 249 2.47 2.56 -14.81
CA TYR A 249 2.60 1.89 -13.52
C TYR A 249 1.28 1.81 -12.75
N GLY A 250 0.21 2.45 -13.24
CA GLY A 250 -1.10 2.48 -12.58
C GLY A 250 -1.68 1.09 -12.34
N GLU A 251 -1.49 0.17 -13.30
CA GLU A 251 -1.93 -1.23 -13.19
C GLU A 251 -1.25 -2.02 -12.07
N GLN A 252 -0.14 -1.49 -11.55
CA GLN A 252 0.66 -2.14 -10.50
C GLN A 252 0.30 -1.63 -9.11
N VAL A 253 -0.48 -0.55 -9.02
CA VAL A 253 -0.92 0.06 -7.76
C VAL A 253 -2.04 -0.76 -7.16
N SER A 254 -1.89 -1.08 -5.88
CA SER A 254 -2.91 -1.83 -5.11
C SER A 254 -3.65 -0.89 -4.17
N LEU A 255 -4.97 -0.95 -4.20
CA LEU A 255 -5.85 -0.28 -3.22
C LEU A 255 -6.27 -1.20 -2.08
N ALA A 256 -5.53 -2.27 -1.78
CA ALA A 256 -5.91 -3.26 -0.78
C ALA A 256 -6.15 -2.69 0.64
N TYR A 257 -5.58 -1.53 0.97
CA TYR A 257 -5.82 -0.85 2.26
C TYR A 257 -6.95 0.18 2.22
N ASP A 258 -7.45 0.54 1.05
CA ASP A 258 -8.58 1.47 0.93
C ASP A 258 -9.89 0.71 1.14
N LYS A 259 -10.51 0.95 2.30
CA LYS A 259 -11.75 0.27 2.72
C LYS A 259 -12.96 0.60 1.85
N THR A 260 -12.86 1.61 0.98
CA THR A 260 -13.91 1.97 0.03
C THR A 260 -13.90 1.07 -1.20
N VAL A 261 -12.83 0.29 -1.44
CA VAL A 261 -12.66 -0.52 -2.65
C VAL A 261 -13.13 -1.96 -2.42
N ILE A 262 -14.14 -2.39 -3.19
CA ILE A 262 -14.62 -3.78 -3.23
C ILE A 262 -13.78 -4.61 -4.21
N ALA A 263 -13.49 -4.05 -5.39
CA ALA A 263 -12.68 -4.66 -6.43
C ALA A 263 -12.05 -3.59 -7.33
N GLN A 264 -10.90 -3.93 -7.93
CA GLN A 264 -10.10 -3.03 -8.75
C GLN A 264 -9.73 -3.68 -10.08
N ARG A 265 -9.91 -2.95 -11.19
CA ARG A 265 -9.24 -3.17 -12.49
C ARG A 265 -8.25 -2.02 -12.72
N SER A 266 -7.46 -2.10 -13.79
CA SER A 266 -6.61 -0.98 -14.20
C SER A 266 -7.38 0.26 -14.64
N ASP A 267 -8.60 0.09 -15.15
CA ASP A 267 -9.41 1.15 -15.76
C ASP A 267 -10.65 1.55 -14.93
N ALA A 268 -10.99 0.80 -13.88
CA ALA A 268 -12.22 1.00 -13.13
C ALA A 268 -12.14 0.45 -11.70
N LEU A 269 -12.99 0.97 -10.83
CA LEU A 269 -13.17 0.52 -9.45
C LEU A 269 -14.64 0.12 -9.22
N LEU A 270 -14.82 -0.95 -8.45
CA LEU A 270 -16.07 -1.26 -7.77
C LEU A 270 -15.91 -0.82 -6.32
N LEU A 271 -16.78 0.09 -5.88
CA LEU A 271 -16.62 0.83 -4.63
C LEU A 271 -17.81 0.58 -3.72
N ALA A 272 -17.56 0.49 -2.41
CA ALA A 272 -18.58 0.35 -1.39
C ALA A 272 -19.34 1.65 -1.17
N GLN A 273 -20.57 1.52 -0.65
CA GLN A 273 -21.32 2.69 -0.20
C GLN A 273 -20.55 3.38 0.92
N GLN A 274 -20.62 4.70 0.92
CA GLN A 274 -20.05 5.49 1.99
C GLN A 274 -21.16 6.10 2.87
N GLY A 275 -20.81 6.40 4.12
CA GLY A 275 -21.74 6.69 5.21
C GLY A 275 -22.40 8.07 5.14
N ALA A 276 -22.63 8.68 6.32
CA ALA A 276 -23.18 10.02 6.43
C ALA A 276 -22.32 11.04 5.67
N SER A 277 -22.99 11.91 4.92
CA SER A 277 -22.36 12.97 4.15
C SER A 277 -22.44 14.30 4.88
N GLU A 278 -21.29 14.93 5.07
CA GLU A 278 -21.20 16.37 5.32
C GLU A 278 -21.04 17.11 3.99
N ARG A 279 -21.36 18.40 3.97
CA ARG A 279 -21.16 19.25 2.81
C ARG A 279 -20.28 20.44 3.14
N LEU A 280 -19.33 20.71 2.26
CA LEU A 280 -18.49 21.90 2.25
C LEU A 280 -18.63 22.61 0.91
N ASP A 281 -18.76 23.94 0.89
CA ASP A 281 -18.93 24.66 -0.38
C ASP A 281 -17.66 24.60 -1.23
N GLU A 282 -16.49 24.75 -0.60
CA GLU A 282 -15.20 24.76 -1.28
C GLU A 282 -14.06 24.40 -0.33
N GLY A 283 -13.05 23.67 -0.81
CA GLY A 283 -11.90 23.29 0.02
C GLY A 283 -10.74 22.69 -0.75
N ILE A 284 -9.59 22.58 -0.10
CA ILE A 284 -8.35 22.01 -0.63
C ILE A 284 -8.19 20.59 -0.12
N MET A 285 -7.96 19.63 -1.01
CA MET A 285 -7.72 18.24 -0.61
C MET A 285 -6.29 18.06 -0.09
N LEU A 286 -6.15 17.73 1.19
CA LEU A 286 -4.90 17.28 1.81
C LEU A 286 -5.11 16.01 2.68
N SER A 287 -6.25 15.33 2.51
CA SER A 287 -6.56 14.01 3.08
C SER A 287 -6.16 12.88 2.13
N GLY A 288 -6.00 11.66 2.64
CA GLY A 288 -5.61 10.51 1.83
C GLY A 288 -5.28 9.25 2.63
N LEU A 289 -5.08 8.14 1.92
CA LEU A 289 -4.89 6.80 2.51
C LEU A 289 -3.71 6.70 3.49
N ALA A 290 -2.64 7.47 3.26
CA ALA A 290 -1.44 7.50 4.08
C ALA A 290 -1.19 8.86 4.76
N SER A 291 -2.22 9.70 4.92
CA SER A 291 -2.10 11.03 5.56
C SER A 291 -1.63 10.95 7.01
N ASN A 292 -1.88 9.84 7.70
CA ASN A 292 -1.42 9.58 9.07
C ASN A 292 0.04 9.09 9.15
N ALA A 293 0.65 8.74 8.02
CA ALA A 293 2.01 8.20 7.96
C ALA A 293 3.01 9.34 7.75
N TYR A 294 3.85 9.59 8.76
CA TYR A 294 4.82 10.71 8.77
C TYR A 294 5.67 10.82 7.50
N GLY A 295 6.11 9.68 6.95
CA GLY A 295 6.88 9.64 5.71
C GLY A 295 6.08 10.19 4.52
N HIS A 296 4.84 9.73 4.33
CA HIS A 296 3.97 10.21 3.26
C HIS A 296 3.55 11.66 3.50
N TRP A 297 3.21 12.04 4.74
CA TRP A 297 2.85 13.41 5.08
C TRP A 297 3.89 14.43 4.58
N PHE A 298 5.16 14.16 4.85
CA PHE A 298 6.28 15.00 4.41
C PHE A 298 6.57 14.95 2.91
N ALA A 299 6.40 13.79 2.29
CA ALA A 299 6.83 13.55 0.92
C ALA A 299 5.75 13.90 -0.13
N GLU A 300 4.49 13.70 0.25
CA GLU A 300 3.35 13.67 -0.65
C GLU A 300 2.32 14.76 -0.35
N PHE A 301 2.04 15.03 0.92
CA PHE A 301 0.95 15.94 1.32
C PHE A 301 1.44 17.38 1.50
N LEU A 302 2.32 17.64 2.47
CA LEU A 302 2.82 19.00 2.75
C LEU A 302 3.41 19.71 1.52
N PRO A 303 4.14 19.03 0.61
CA PRO A 303 4.66 19.67 -0.60
C PRO A 303 3.58 20.22 -1.53
N LYS A 304 2.34 19.70 -1.51
CA LYS A 304 1.25 20.20 -2.37
C LYS A 304 0.89 21.66 -2.10
N LEU A 305 1.13 22.14 -0.87
CA LEU A 305 0.87 23.52 -0.47
C LEU A 305 1.62 24.52 -1.36
N ARG A 306 2.83 24.18 -1.84
CA ARG A 306 3.62 25.03 -2.77
C ARG A 306 2.90 25.31 -4.09
N TYR A 307 2.00 24.41 -4.49
CA TYR A 307 1.16 24.58 -5.67
C TYR A 307 -0.07 25.40 -5.30
N PHE A 308 -0.80 24.99 -4.26
CA PHE A 308 -2.04 25.66 -3.84
C PHE A 308 -1.85 27.14 -3.49
N GLU A 309 -0.69 27.55 -2.98
CA GLU A 309 -0.36 28.96 -2.72
C GLU A 309 -0.34 29.86 -3.96
N ARG A 310 -0.29 29.28 -5.16
CA ARG A 310 -0.44 30.03 -6.41
C ARG A 310 -1.90 30.36 -6.72
N ASN A 311 -2.86 29.75 -6.02
CA ASN A 311 -4.27 30.13 -6.10
C ASN A 311 -4.49 31.45 -5.34
N PRO A 312 -5.00 32.52 -5.99
CA PRO A 312 -5.25 33.80 -5.33
C PRO A 312 -6.19 33.76 -4.12
N ARG A 313 -7.02 32.72 -4.03
CA ARG A 313 -8.00 32.51 -2.95
C ARG A 313 -7.47 31.61 -1.84
N PHE A 314 -6.25 31.09 -1.98
CA PHE A 314 -5.65 30.07 -1.12
C PHE A 314 -5.89 30.34 0.36
N GLU A 315 -5.53 31.51 0.87
CA GLU A 315 -5.59 31.85 2.30
C GLU A 315 -7.00 31.75 2.92
N GLN A 316 -8.07 31.86 2.12
CA GLN A 316 -9.45 31.77 2.60
C GLN A 316 -10.01 30.34 2.56
N LEU A 317 -9.38 29.45 1.78
CA LEU A 317 -9.92 28.11 1.54
C LEU A 317 -9.62 27.19 2.74
N PRO A 318 -10.61 26.44 3.24
CA PRO A 318 -10.34 25.41 4.22
C PRO A 318 -9.52 24.28 3.61
N ILE A 319 -8.53 23.80 4.36
CA ILE A 319 -7.76 22.60 4.02
C ILE A 319 -8.45 21.40 4.66
N ILE A 320 -8.86 20.46 3.81
CA ILE A 320 -9.50 19.21 4.23
C ILE A 320 -8.42 18.19 4.58
N VAL A 321 -8.50 17.64 5.78
CA VAL A 321 -7.53 16.69 6.35
C VAL A 321 -8.24 15.57 7.09
N ASP A 322 -7.60 14.41 7.23
CA ASP A 322 -8.14 13.31 8.03
C ASP A 322 -8.06 13.65 9.53
N ALA A 323 -9.13 13.38 10.28
CA ALA A 323 -9.24 13.72 11.71
C ALA A 323 -8.27 12.90 12.58
N GLY A 324 -8.03 11.64 12.20
CA GLY A 324 -7.19 10.68 12.95
C GLY A 324 -5.68 10.79 12.74
N MET A 325 -5.18 11.91 12.19
CA MET A 325 -3.73 12.12 12.02
C MET A 325 -3.04 12.40 13.37
N PRO A 326 -1.73 12.10 13.50
CA PRO A 326 -0.96 12.51 14.68
C PRO A 326 -0.94 14.03 14.88
N GLN A 327 -0.90 14.49 16.14
CA GLN A 327 -0.89 15.93 16.46
C GLN A 327 0.22 16.70 15.72
N SER A 328 1.42 16.11 15.61
CA SER A 328 2.55 16.69 14.89
C SER A 328 2.23 17.03 13.43
N HIS A 329 1.35 16.30 12.76
CA HIS A 329 0.98 16.59 11.36
C HIS A 329 0.20 17.90 11.25
N PHE A 330 -0.73 18.12 12.18
CA PHE A 330 -1.46 19.40 12.28
C PHE A 330 -0.52 20.55 12.64
N ASP A 331 0.45 20.32 13.53
CA ASP A 331 1.43 21.34 13.92
C ASP A 331 2.33 21.73 12.73
N PHE A 332 2.81 20.76 11.94
CA PHE A 332 3.54 21.03 10.70
C PHE A 332 2.70 21.83 9.71
N LEU A 333 1.43 21.47 9.53
CA LEU A 333 0.53 22.21 8.64
C LEU A 333 0.34 23.65 9.09
N ALA A 334 0.06 23.86 10.39
CA ALA A 334 -0.12 25.19 10.99
C ALA A 334 1.15 26.05 10.94
N ALA A 335 2.34 25.43 10.97
CA ALA A 335 3.60 26.13 10.82
C ALA A 335 3.89 26.56 9.37
N LEU A 336 3.31 25.86 8.40
CA LEU A 336 3.44 26.20 7.00
C LEU A 336 2.41 27.26 6.61
N VAL A 337 1.14 27.09 6.97
CA VAL A 337 0.02 27.90 6.44
C VAL A 337 -1.01 28.25 7.52
N GLY A 338 -1.74 29.35 7.31
CA GLY A 338 -2.73 29.89 8.25
C GLY A 338 -4.20 29.54 7.93
N ASN A 339 -4.43 28.62 6.99
CA ASN A 339 -5.76 28.25 6.52
C ASN A 339 -6.63 27.63 7.62
N PRO A 340 -7.97 27.82 7.56
CA PRO A 340 -8.87 27.03 8.38
C PRO A 340 -8.76 25.54 8.02
N LEU A 341 -8.98 24.66 8.99
CA LEU A 341 -8.97 23.21 8.76
C LEU A 341 -10.39 22.66 8.79
N HIS A 342 -10.67 21.74 7.86
CA HIS A 342 -11.86 20.90 7.88
C HIS A 342 -11.43 19.44 8.10
N ARG A 343 -11.88 18.82 9.18
CA ARG A 343 -11.43 17.47 9.57
C ARG A 343 -12.50 16.45 9.24
N ILE A 344 -12.13 15.40 8.51
CA ILE A 344 -13.04 14.30 8.13
C ILE A 344 -12.68 13.01 8.88
N GLU A 345 -13.67 12.35 9.46
CA GLU A 345 -13.47 11.07 10.14
C GLU A 345 -13.25 9.92 9.15
N SER A 346 -12.60 8.85 9.60
CA SER A 346 -12.33 7.67 8.76
C SER A 346 -13.63 7.09 8.19
N GLY A 347 -13.74 6.99 6.86
CA GLY A 347 -14.94 6.51 6.18
C GLY A 347 -16.10 7.51 6.07
N GLN A 348 -15.97 8.73 6.62
CA GLN A 348 -16.95 9.80 6.45
C GLN A 348 -16.89 10.36 5.03
N VAL A 349 -18.06 10.62 4.44
CA VAL A 349 -18.17 11.28 3.14
C VAL A 349 -18.18 12.78 3.33
N LEU A 350 -17.39 13.48 2.53
CA LEU A 350 -17.51 14.92 2.38
C LEU A 350 -17.85 15.25 0.93
N GLU A 351 -19.03 15.82 0.72
CA GLU A 351 -19.40 16.47 -0.53
C GLU A 351 -18.77 17.87 -0.57
N VAL A 352 -18.08 18.19 -1.66
CA VAL A 352 -17.40 19.48 -1.83
C VAL A 352 -17.89 20.14 -3.11
N GLY A 353 -18.48 21.34 -2.99
CA GLY A 353 -18.98 22.09 -4.14
C GLY A 353 -17.88 22.41 -5.16
N CYS A 354 -16.70 22.78 -4.69
CA CYS A 354 -15.48 22.91 -5.49
C CYS A 354 -14.26 22.38 -4.72
N LEU A 355 -13.69 21.27 -5.16
CA LEU A 355 -12.49 20.67 -4.56
C LEU A 355 -11.24 21.10 -5.33
N HIS A 356 -10.27 21.68 -4.63
CA HIS A 356 -8.97 22.02 -5.19
C HIS A 356 -8.01 20.85 -5.05
N VAL A 357 -7.39 20.46 -6.16
CA VAL A 357 -6.55 19.26 -6.27
C VAL A 357 -5.19 19.62 -6.88
N ALA A 358 -4.15 18.97 -6.37
CA ALA A 358 -2.78 19.10 -6.87
C ALA A 358 -2.09 17.72 -6.86
N PRO A 359 -1.10 17.50 -7.74
CA PRO A 359 -0.46 16.20 -7.90
C PRO A 359 0.43 15.87 -6.69
N THR A 360 0.70 14.58 -6.49
CA THR A 360 1.83 14.12 -5.68
C THR A 360 3.16 14.56 -6.32
N THR A 361 4.24 14.68 -5.56
CA THR A 361 5.56 15.08 -6.10
C THR A 361 6.06 14.12 -7.21
N THR A 362 5.71 12.85 -7.08
CA THR A 362 6.18 11.71 -7.87
C THR A 362 5.13 10.59 -7.86
N PHE A 363 5.35 9.54 -8.64
CA PHE A 363 4.61 8.27 -8.50
C PHE A 363 5.00 7.58 -7.18
N PHE A 364 4.19 7.76 -6.14
CA PHE A 364 4.45 7.23 -4.81
C PHE A 364 3.21 6.54 -4.22
N PRO A 365 2.84 5.36 -4.74
CA PRO A 365 1.69 4.63 -4.23
C PRO A 365 1.92 4.14 -2.80
N VAL A 366 0.84 4.08 -2.01
CA VAL A 366 0.87 3.51 -0.66
C VAL A 366 1.21 2.03 -0.69
N GLU A 367 0.67 1.30 -1.67
CA GLU A 367 0.92 -0.12 -1.87
C GLU A 367 0.98 -0.48 -3.36
N LEU A 368 1.82 -1.46 -3.66
CA LEU A 368 1.93 -2.09 -4.97
C LEU A 368 1.51 -3.55 -4.86
N PHE A 369 1.06 -4.17 -5.95
CA PHE A 369 0.86 -5.62 -5.96
C PHE A 369 2.17 -6.36 -5.67
N ARG A 370 2.10 -7.50 -4.98
CA ARG A 370 3.29 -8.24 -4.48
C ARG A 370 4.37 -8.49 -5.54
N ASP A 371 3.96 -8.80 -6.77
CA ASP A 371 4.86 -9.13 -7.88
C ASP A 371 4.95 -7.99 -8.91
N HIS A 372 4.83 -6.73 -8.45
CA HIS A 372 4.90 -5.56 -9.32
C HIS A 372 6.26 -5.45 -10.04
N GLY A 373 6.24 -4.83 -11.23
CA GLY A 373 7.42 -4.50 -12.04
C GLY A 373 7.92 -3.06 -11.93
N VAL A 374 7.37 -2.23 -11.03
CA VAL A 374 7.76 -0.81 -10.90
C VAL A 374 9.23 -0.72 -10.47
N PRO A 375 10.13 -0.10 -11.27
CA PRO A 375 11.53 0.01 -10.88
C PRO A 375 11.67 0.89 -9.62
N PRO A 376 12.58 0.56 -8.68
CA PRO A 376 12.73 1.31 -7.42
C PRO A 376 12.96 2.82 -7.62
N GLU A 377 13.67 3.22 -8.68
CA GLU A 377 13.91 4.63 -8.98
C GLU A 377 12.64 5.42 -9.35
N HIS A 378 11.59 4.75 -9.80
CA HIS A 378 10.31 5.39 -10.13
C HIS A 378 9.35 5.46 -8.94
N GLN A 379 9.77 4.99 -7.78
CA GLN A 379 9.02 5.03 -6.53
C GLN A 379 9.58 6.09 -5.55
N ALA A 380 10.36 7.04 -6.07
CA ALA A 380 10.87 8.17 -5.30
C ALA A 380 9.71 8.97 -4.72
N SER A 381 9.93 9.65 -3.60
CA SER A 381 8.88 10.43 -2.91
C SER A 381 9.27 11.86 -2.59
N TRP A 382 10.52 12.27 -2.84
CA TRP A 382 10.98 13.62 -2.54
C TRP A 382 11.58 14.33 -3.76
N SER A 383 11.51 15.66 -3.73
CA SER A 383 12.31 16.53 -4.57
C SER A 383 13.04 17.55 -3.68
N ALA A 384 14.20 18.03 -4.13
CA ALA A 384 14.97 19.04 -3.40
C ALA A 384 14.12 20.30 -3.15
N GLU A 385 13.33 20.72 -4.15
CA GLU A 385 12.42 21.85 -4.02
C GLU A 385 11.31 21.62 -2.97
N SER A 386 10.74 20.42 -2.90
CA SER A 386 9.72 20.07 -1.89
C SER A 386 10.29 20.15 -0.48
N MET A 387 11.49 19.60 -0.27
CA MET A 387 12.21 19.67 1.00
C MET A 387 12.61 21.12 1.36
N GLN A 388 13.12 21.89 0.39
CA GLN A 388 13.49 23.29 0.57
C GLN A 388 12.28 24.16 0.95
N TYR A 389 11.13 23.94 0.31
CA TYR A 389 9.89 24.64 0.64
C TYR A 389 9.49 24.46 2.12
N ILE A 390 9.50 23.22 2.62
CA ILE A 390 9.17 22.91 4.01
C ILE A 390 10.20 23.57 4.95
N LYS A 391 11.49 23.39 4.65
CA LYS A 391 12.61 23.98 5.42
C LYS A 391 12.49 25.49 5.56
N ASP A 392 12.35 26.20 4.45
CA ASP A 392 12.33 27.67 4.43
C ASP A 392 11.13 28.24 5.17
N ARG A 393 9.97 27.60 5.04
CA ARG A 393 8.75 28.07 5.70
C ARG A 393 8.81 27.92 7.20
N ILE A 394 9.30 26.77 7.66
CA ILE A 394 9.49 26.52 9.09
C ILE A 394 10.59 27.45 9.63
N ALA A 395 11.67 27.68 8.88
CA ALA A 395 12.74 28.59 9.30
C ALA A 395 12.29 30.06 9.39
N LYS A 396 11.46 30.56 8.46
CA LYS A 396 10.99 31.97 8.46
C LYS A 396 10.24 32.37 9.74
N GLY A 397 9.54 31.44 10.38
CA GLY A 397 8.81 31.68 11.63
C GLY A 397 9.65 31.53 12.89
N ARG A 398 10.94 31.17 12.79
CA ARG A 398 11.72 30.64 13.91
C ARG A 398 13.12 31.22 13.95
N LYS A 399 13.61 31.51 15.16
CA LYS A 399 15.05 31.67 15.37
C LYS A 399 15.65 30.28 15.52
N LEU A 400 16.34 29.82 14.48
CA LEU A 400 17.13 28.61 14.60
C LEU A 400 18.25 28.82 15.64
N PRO A 401 18.56 27.79 16.45
CA PRO A 401 19.62 27.84 17.44
C PRO A 401 20.97 28.25 16.82
N GLY A 402 21.69 29.14 17.50
CA GLY A 402 23.04 29.55 17.06
C GLY A 402 24.13 28.55 17.41
N GLN A 403 23.90 27.67 18.39
CA GLN A 403 24.87 26.67 18.84
C GLN A 403 24.45 25.28 18.34
N ARG A 404 25.34 24.68 17.53
CA ARG A 404 25.17 23.35 16.94
C ARG A 404 26.17 22.42 17.62
N SER A 405 25.75 21.75 18.69
CA SER A 405 26.64 20.95 19.54
C SER A 405 26.03 19.65 20.01
N ARG A 406 24.78 19.34 19.63
CA ARG A 406 24.11 18.11 20.07
C ARG A 406 24.46 16.95 19.16
N ARG A 407 24.79 15.81 19.75
CA ARG A 407 25.01 14.54 19.06
C ARG A 407 23.81 13.66 19.34
N LEU A 408 23.08 13.27 18.30
CA LEU A 408 21.79 12.63 18.42
C LEU A 408 21.86 11.21 17.91
N PHE A 409 21.40 10.25 18.70
CA PHE A 409 21.05 8.92 18.21
C PHE A 409 19.52 8.83 18.09
N LEU A 410 18.99 8.71 16.88
CA LEU A 410 17.55 8.56 16.69
C LEU A 410 17.17 7.10 16.89
N SER A 411 16.45 6.78 17.96
CA SER A 411 16.01 5.40 18.20
C SER A 411 14.86 5.02 17.28
N ARG A 412 14.78 3.73 16.93
CA ARG A 412 13.62 3.11 16.27
C ARG A 412 12.93 2.05 17.14
N LYS A 413 13.25 1.97 18.44
CA LYS A 413 12.75 0.92 19.34
C LYS A 413 11.24 0.74 19.33
N ASN A 414 10.49 1.83 19.16
CA ASN A 414 9.02 1.83 19.17
C ASN A 414 8.39 1.68 17.77
N SER A 415 9.18 1.42 16.73
CA SER A 415 8.68 1.13 15.38
C SER A 415 8.12 -0.29 15.28
N SER A 416 7.24 -0.53 14.30
CA SER A 416 6.69 -1.87 14.03
C SER A 416 7.49 -2.71 13.04
N TRP A 417 8.53 -2.13 12.41
CA TRP A 417 9.34 -2.78 11.38
C TRP A 417 10.74 -2.17 11.26
N ARG A 418 11.66 -2.92 10.66
CA ARG A 418 13.09 -2.55 10.52
C ARG A 418 13.70 -2.19 11.87
N LEU A 419 13.55 -3.08 12.84
CA LEU A 419 14.13 -2.95 14.16
C LEU A 419 15.62 -3.26 14.11
N LEU A 420 16.41 -2.38 14.71
CA LEU A 420 17.82 -2.65 14.99
C LEU A 420 17.89 -3.55 16.23
N ARG A 421 18.12 -4.86 16.05
CA ARG A 421 17.97 -5.85 17.13
C ARG A 421 19.00 -5.69 18.25
N ASN A 422 20.17 -5.12 17.95
CA ASN A 422 21.22 -4.82 18.92
C ASN A 422 21.34 -3.31 19.26
N GLU A 423 20.23 -2.57 19.17
CA GLU A 423 20.19 -1.12 19.43
C GLU A 423 20.71 -0.74 20.83
N SER A 424 20.43 -1.54 21.88
CA SER A 424 20.89 -1.24 23.25
C SER A 424 22.41 -1.16 23.36
N GLU A 425 23.14 -2.09 22.72
CA GLU A 425 24.62 -2.10 22.72
C GLU A 425 25.17 -0.85 22.03
N LEU A 426 24.49 -0.41 20.96
CA LEU A 426 24.88 0.78 20.22
C LEU A 426 24.60 2.06 21.01
N ILE A 427 23.48 2.14 21.72
CA ILE A 427 23.15 3.27 22.59
C ILE A 427 24.22 3.44 23.67
N GLU A 428 24.63 2.36 24.33
CA GLU A 428 25.66 2.40 25.38
C GLU A 428 26.99 2.93 24.84
N ASP A 429 27.42 2.46 23.66
CA ASP A 429 28.65 2.90 23.01
C ASP A 429 28.58 4.39 22.59
N LEU A 430 27.52 4.79 21.89
CA LEU A 430 27.34 6.16 21.42
C LEU A 430 27.20 7.17 22.57
N GLN A 431 26.58 6.79 23.69
CA GLN A 431 26.50 7.63 24.89
C GLN A 431 27.89 7.97 25.43
N SER A 432 28.84 7.03 25.36
CA SER A 432 30.24 7.30 25.76
C SER A 432 30.92 8.35 24.87
N MET A 433 30.42 8.56 23.65
CA MET A 433 30.86 9.60 22.72
C MET A 433 30.05 10.90 22.81
N GLY A 434 29.18 11.02 23.82
CA GLY A 434 28.37 12.21 24.04
C GLY A 434 27.09 12.28 23.21
N PHE A 435 26.64 11.16 22.62
CA PHE A 435 25.33 11.11 21.97
C PHE A 435 24.21 10.98 23.00
N GLU A 436 23.11 11.66 22.75
CA GLU A 436 21.85 11.45 23.46
C GLU A 436 20.87 10.65 22.59
N THR A 437 20.10 9.76 23.21
CA THR A 437 19.06 9.00 22.52
C THR A 437 17.79 9.84 22.39
N VAL A 438 17.25 9.93 21.19
CA VAL A 438 16.02 10.67 20.87
C VAL A 438 14.97 9.70 20.33
N PHE A 439 13.78 9.75 20.93
CA PHE A 439 12.57 9.06 20.46
C PHE A 439 11.69 10.07 19.74
N MET A 440 11.70 10.05 18.41
CA MET A 440 11.07 11.09 17.58
C MET A 440 9.55 11.18 17.78
N GLU A 441 8.92 10.04 18.03
CA GLU A 441 7.50 9.90 18.33
C GLU A 441 7.08 10.53 19.66
N GLU A 442 8.01 10.77 20.58
CA GLU A 442 7.76 11.43 21.87
C GLU A 442 7.93 12.96 21.79
N LEU A 443 8.52 13.47 20.71
CA LEU A 443 8.75 14.90 20.53
C LEU A 443 7.57 15.59 19.84
N ASP A 444 7.11 16.69 20.43
CA ASP A 444 6.25 17.62 19.71
C ASP A 444 7.00 18.33 18.58
N PHE A 445 6.26 19.01 17.72
CA PHE A 445 6.81 19.69 16.55
C PHE A 445 7.91 20.71 16.88
N GLU A 446 7.72 21.55 17.89
CA GLU A 446 8.70 22.56 18.33
C GLU A 446 10.02 21.89 18.74
N HIS A 447 9.92 20.83 19.52
CA HIS A 447 11.05 20.04 19.99
C HIS A 447 11.74 19.30 18.85
N GLN A 448 11.01 18.76 17.87
CA GLN A 448 11.62 18.16 16.68
C GLN A 448 12.47 19.17 15.90
N VAL A 449 11.90 20.34 15.57
CA VAL A 449 12.62 21.38 14.81
C VAL A 449 13.85 21.87 15.57
N ARG A 450 13.71 22.16 16.87
CA ARG A 450 14.83 22.60 17.71
C ARG A 450 15.91 21.52 17.80
N THR A 451 15.54 20.27 18.03
CA THR A 451 16.48 19.17 18.22
C THR A 451 17.38 18.98 17.01
N PHE A 452 16.82 18.96 15.80
CA PHE A 452 17.63 18.92 14.58
C PHE A 452 18.39 20.23 14.33
N GLY A 453 17.81 21.39 14.64
CA GLY A 453 18.49 22.68 14.50
C GLY A 453 19.74 22.85 15.38
N GLU A 454 19.81 22.14 16.51
CA GLU A 454 20.96 22.12 17.44
C GLU A 454 21.96 20.99 17.15
N ALA A 455 21.67 20.12 16.17
CA ALA A 455 22.46 18.94 15.90
C ALA A 455 23.79 19.28 15.20
N GLU A 456 24.89 18.76 15.74
CA GLU A 456 26.19 18.67 15.04
C GLU A 456 26.40 17.30 14.37
N PHE A 457 25.82 16.25 14.97
CA PHE A 457 25.94 14.87 14.50
C PHE A 457 24.63 14.13 14.75
N VAL A 458 24.12 13.42 13.74
CA VAL A 458 23.00 12.49 13.85
C VAL A 458 23.44 11.08 13.46
N VAL A 459 23.25 10.10 14.33
CA VAL A 459 23.31 8.67 13.99
C VAL A 459 21.88 8.14 14.03
N ALA A 460 21.45 7.42 13.00
CA ALA A 460 20.06 7.00 12.93
C ALA A 460 19.88 5.74 12.08
N PRO A 461 19.14 4.73 12.56
CA PRO A 461 18.51 3.75 11.70
C PRO A 461 17.67 4.40 10.57
N ASN A 462 17.64 3.78 9.39
CA ASN A 462 16.89 4.29 8.25
C ASN A 462 15.38 4.33 8.55
N GLY A 463 14.73 5.46 8.24
CA GLY A 463 13.32 5.66 8.57
C GLY A 463 12.83 7.08 8.37
N SER A 464 11.51 7.25 8.34
CA SER A 464 10.84 8.54 8.06
C SER A 464 11.23 9.69 8.99
N ALA A 465 11.73 9.39 10.19
CA ALA A 465 12.32 10.37 11.11
C ALA A 465 13.44 11.21 10.46
N LEU A 466 14.17 10.65 9.48
CA LEU A 466 15.23 11.35 8.77
C LEU A 466 14.73 12.48 7.86
N ASN A 467 13.43 12.56 7.57
CA ASN A 467 12.87 13.72 6.88
C ASN A 467 13.08 15.01 7.67
N SER A 468 13.18 14.94 8.99
CA SER A 468 13.47 16.09 9.86
C SER A 468 14.91 16.57 9.77
N LEU A 469 15.82 15.83 9.12
CA LEU A 469 17.20 16.26 8.92
C LEU A 469 17.29 17.58 8.13
N ILE A 470 16.27 17.92 7.33
CA ILE A 470 16.20 19.20 6.62
C ILE A 470 16.21 20.43 7.56
N PHE A 471 15.83 20.26 8.84
CA PHE A 471 15.86 21.32 9.84
C PHE A 471 17.24 21.53 10.47
N ALA A 472 18.15 20.57 10.29
CA ALA A 472 19.54 20.76 10.64
C ALA A 472 20.22 21.68 9.62
N ALA A 473 21.38 22.18 10.02
CA ALA A 473 22.24 22.87 9.08
C ALA A 473 22.90 21.86 8.12
N PRO A 474 23.17 22.23 6.86
CA PRO A 474 23.78 21.31 5.88
C PRO A 474 25.13 20.70 6.34
N GLU A 475 25.85 21.39 7.24
CA GLU A 475 27.11 20.92 7.80
C GLU A 475 26.97 19.79 8.85
N VAL A 476 25.73 19.41 9.21
CA VAL A 476 25.48 18.31 10.15
C VAL A 476 26.11 17.02 9.62
N LYS A 477 26.84 16.33 10.49
CA LYS A 477 27.33 14.98 10.19
C LYS A 477 26.16 14.02 10.38
N ALA A 478 25.87 13.17 9.40
CA ALA A 478 24.79 12.19 9.52
C ALA A 478 25.30 10.80 9.16
N LEU A 479 25.14 9.82 10.05
CA LEU A 479 25.45 8.41 9.80
C LEU A 479 24.15 7.60 9.86
N ILE A 480 23.76 7.05 8.72
CA ILE A 480 22.51 6.32 8.53
C ILE A 480 22.79 4.82 8.55
N LEU A 481 22.15 4.12 9.47
CA LEU A 481 22.26 2.68 9.65
C LEU A 481 21.10 1.99 8.93
N GLY A 482 21.33 0.97 8.13
CA GLY A 482 20.24 0.26 7.48
C GLY A 482 20.66 -1.14 7.05
N GLN A 483 19.71 -2.01 6.79
CA GLN A 483 20.01 -3.26 6.10
C GLN A 483 20.48 -3.02 4.66
N GLN A 484 21.05 -4.04 4.02
CA GLN A 484 21.54 -3.96 2.64
C GLN A 484 20.46 -3.55 1.63
N ASN A 485 19.20 -3.88 1.90
CA ASN A 485 18.06 -3.44 1.09
C ASN A 485 17.48 -2.11 1.58
N SER A 486 18.09 -1.01 1.11
CA SER A 486 17.68 0.37 1.43
C SER A 486 16.57 0.89 0.49
N PHE A 487 15.56 0.07 0.21
CA PHE A 487 14.44 0.38 -0.70
C PHE A 487 13.92 1.82 -0.57
N ASN A 488 13.80 2.52 -1.71
CA ASN A 488 13.35 3.92 -1.87
C ASN A 488 14.18 5.03 -1.20
N TRP A 489 15.29 4.71 -0.51
CA TRP A 489 16.14 5.74 0.11
C TRP A 489 16.99 6.52 -0.88
N GLY A 490 17.17 6.03 -2.10
CA GLY A 490 17.89 6.80 -3.11
C GLY A 490 17.16 8.07 -3.57
N GLY A 491 15.82 8.05 -3.52
CA GLY A 491 14.97 9.22 -3.76
C GLY A 491 14.93 10.19 -2.57
N TRP A 492 15.44 9.81 -1.39
CA TRP A 492 15.70 10.72 -0.28
C TRP A 492 17.11 11.29 -0.36
N LEU A 493 18.11 10.43 -0.60
CA LEU A 493 19.53 10.80 -0.62
C LEU A 493 19.82 11.84 -1.70
N GLY A 494 19.35 11.64 -2.93
CA GLY A 494 19.60 12.58 -4.03
C GLY A 494 19.15 14.01 -3.71
N PRO A 495 17.87 14.23 -3.35
CA PRO A 495 17.40 15.54 -2.89
C PRO A 495 18.17 16.12 -1.70
N MET A 496 18.57 15.30 -0.73
CA MET A 496 19.38 15.77 0.40
C MET A 496 20.77 16.27 -0.03
N LEU A 497 21.42 15.57 -0.96
CA LEU A 497 22.69 16.00 -1.55
C LEU A 497 22.53 17.32 -2.33
N ASP A 498 21.44 17.47 -3.07
CA ASP A 498 21.15 18.70 -3.81
C ASP A 498 20.86 19.90 -2.87
N LEU A 499 20.45 19.64 -1.63
CA LEU A 499 20.33 20.63 -0.55
C LEU A 499 21.64 20.88 0.22
N GLY A 500 22.74 20.22 -0.17
CA GLY A 500 24.06 20.38 0.42
C GLY A 500 24.32 19.54 1.67
N PHE A 501 23.40 18.64 2.05
CA PHE A 501 23.69 17.66 3.10
C PHE A 501 24.60 16.56 2.56
N ASN A 502 25.32 15.88 3.45
CA ASN A 502 26.20 14.79 3.08
C ASN A 502 26.09 13.63 4.08
N PRO A 503 24.99 12.87 4.10
CA PRO A 503 24.83 11.73 5.00
C PRO A 503 25.73 10.57 4.57
N GLU A 504 26.23 9.78 5.50
CA GLU A 504 27.00 8.56 5.29
C GLU A 504 26.14 7.35 5.62
N PHE A 505 26.37 6.21 4.96
CA PHE A 505 25.59 4.99 5.21
C PHE A 505 26.49 3.88 5.77
N LEU A 506 25.92 3.06 6.65
CA LEU A 506 26.55 1.84 7.16
C LEU A 506 25.52 0.71 7.11
N GLU A 507 25.89 -0.37 6.41
CA GLU A 507 25.04 -1.52 6.17
C GLU A 507 25.12 -2.52 7.34
N GLY A 508 23.96 -2.89 7.86
CA GLY A 508 23.77 -3.97 8.81
C GLY A 508 23.36 -5.27 8.13
N GLU A 509 23.44 -6.35 8.89
CA GLU A 509 23.06 -7.70 8.45
C GLU A 509 21.58 -7.95 8.78
N ALA A 510 20.77 -8.23 7.75
CA ALA A 510 19.38 -8.61 7.92
C ALA A 510 19.24 -9.93 8.70
N VAL A 511 18.29 -9.99 9.64
CA VAL A 511 18.04 -11.15 10.50
C VAL A 511 17.22 -12.22 9.78
N GLU A 512 16.30 -11.81 8.90
CA GLU A 512 15.36 -12.70 8.23
C GLU A 512 15.75 -12.92 6.76
N SER A 513 15.74 -11.86 5.97
CA SER A 513 16.09 -11.88 4.54
C SER A 513 16.48 -10.50 4.05
N THR A 514 17.42 -10.43 3.11
CA THR A 514 17.77 -9.20 2.39
C THR A 514 16.71 -8.79 1.37
N ASP A 515 15.84 -9.71 0.95
CA ASP A 515 14.85 -9.44 -0.10
C ASP A 515 13.63 -8.68 0.45
N PHE A 516 13.43 -8.73 1.77
CA PHE A 516 12.31 -8.07 2.43
C PHE A 516 12.72 -6.68 2.93
N LYS A 517 12.11 -5.63 2.36
CA LYS A 517 12.42 -4.22 2.68
C LYS A 517 12.17 -3.81 4.14
N HIS A 518 11.45 -4.63 4.91
CA HIS A 518 11.07 -4.38 6.30
C HIS A 518 11.78 -5.29 7.31
N SER A 519 12.71 -6.13 6.87
CA SER A 519 13.49 -7.01 7.75
C SER A 519 14.20 -6.24 8.85
N ASP A 520 14.21 -6.84 10.02
CA ASP A 520 15.07 -6.40 11.11
C ASP A 520 16.53 -6.73 10.83
N TYR A 521 17.44 -6.05 11.51
CA TYR A 521 18.87 -6.16 11.23
C TYR A 521 19.72 -5.90 12.46
N VAL A 522 21.00 -6.26 12.37
CA VAL A 522 22.04 -5.96 13.37
C VAL A 522 23.19 -5.20 12.72
N VAL A 523 23.87 -4.33 13.47
CA VAL A 523 25.08 -3.64 13.00
C VAL A 523 26.26 -3.94 13.90
N SER A 524 27.48 -3.93 13.36
CA SER A 524 28.67 -4.06 14.19
C SER A 524 28.93 -2.77 14.98
N VAL A 525 28.79 -2.81 16.30
CA VAL A 525 29.06 -1.67 17.20
C VAL A 525 30.47 -1.12 16.97
N ALA A 526 31.48 -1.98 16.83
CA ALA A 526 32.85 -1.57 16.56
C ALA A 526 33.01 -0.81 15.23
N LYS A 527 32.29 -1.22 14.17
CA LYS A 527 32.29 -0.48 12.89
C LYS A 527 31.62 0.88 13.03
N VAL A 528 30.47 0.95 13.72
CA VAL A 528 29.78 2.23 13.95
C VAL A 528 30.66 3.16 14.79
N HIS A 529 31.24 2.67 15.88
CA HIS A 529 32.19 3.41 16.72
C HIS A 529 33.34 3.99 15.89
N ALA A 530 34.01 3.16 15.09
CA ALA A 530 35.12 3.59 14.24
C ALA A 530 34.68 4.67 13.23
N LYS A 531 33.50 4.50 12.62
CA LYS A 531 32.97 5.43 11.64
C LYS A 531 32.57 6.77 12.25
N VAL A 532 31.90 6.76 13.40
CA VAL A 532 31.56 7.97 14.16
C VAL A 532 32.83 8.70 14.59
N HIS A 533 33.84 7.98 15.07
CA HIS A 533 35.14 8.57 15.42
C HIS A 533 35.83 9.20 14.20
N GLU A 534 35.87 8.52 13.06
CA GLU A 534 36.40 9.08 11.81
C GLU A 534 35.67 10.38 11.44
N MET A 535 34.34 10.35 11.37
CA MET A 535 33.53 11.49 10.99
C MET A 535 33.67 12.65 11.97
N LEU A 536 33.82 12.42 13.29
CA LEU A 536 34.01 13.50 14.27
C LEU A 536 35.32 14.28 14.08
N HIS A 537 36.32 13.67 13.44
CA HIS A 537 37.66 14.24 13.27
C HIS A 537 37.99 14.64 11.82
N SER A 538 37.04 14.48 10.89
CA SER A 538 37.08 15.03 9.53
C SER A 538 36.44 16.42 9.47
#